data_AF-A0A9W8A6D8-F1
#
_entry.id   AF-A0A9W8A6D8-F1
#
_cell.length_a   1.000
_cell.length_b   1.000
_cell.length_c   1.000
_cell.angle_alpha   90.00
_cell.angle_beta   90.00
_cell.angle_gamma   90.00
#
_symmetry.space_group_name_H-M   'P 1'
#
loop_
_entity.id
_entity.type
_entity.pdbx_description
1 polymer ?
#
loop_
_entity_poly.entity_id
_entity_poly.type
_entity_poly.pdbx_seq_one_letter_code
_entity_poly.pdbx_strand_id
1 'polypeptide(L)'
;MAILMYPERSVFQIFIALTCPARLLLISVWYYLCVSSPASVGKSNKTPLALFAIGFLRTVTCGGWVYVTSTDDHDIHDIMMISYMIFTLPYMILMIKTGSSRTLTNYTAPAEARLANKRRKIVCALFFGSIPPMVYFFISHKVHKVPGAYTTYAFFEWALILFDVLFDSLAMTEFKFIDIGLSHSKQGLVRD
;
A
#
# COMPACT_ATOMS: atom_id res chain seq x y z
N MET A 1 17.50 11.60 12.76
CA MET A 1 18.94 11.24 12.83
C MET A 1 19.21 10.15 11.80
N ALA A 2 19.67 10.60 10.63
CA ALA A 2 20.29 9.91 9.50
C ALA A 2 19.71 8.53 9.08
N ILE A 3 18.54 8.51 8.44
CA ILE A 3 18.26 7.35 7.56
C ILE A 3 19.09 7.47 6.27
N LEU A 4 19.46 8.69 5.81
CA LEU A 4 20.27 8.88 4.61
C LEU A 4 21.01 10.26 4.63
N MET A 5 22.35 10.29 4.60
CA MET A 5 23.14 11.50 4.33
C MET A 5 23.12 11.83 2.83
N TYR A 6 23.26 13.11 2.46
CA TYR A 6 23.40 13.48 1.05
C TYR A 6 24.58 12.69 0.42
N PRO A 7 24.41 11.91 -0.69
CA PRO A 7 23.38 11.98 -1.72
C PRO A 7 22.26 10.92 -1.65
N GLU A 8 22.35 9.93 -0.76
CA GLU A 8 21.44 8.78 -0.78
C GLU A 8 19.98 9.21 -0.51
N ARG A 9 19.75 10.24 0.32
CA ARG A 9 18.43 10.84 0.60
C ARG A 9 17.67 11.22 -0.67
N SER A 10 18.34 11.91 -1.60
CA SER A 10 17.73 12.40 -2.83
C SER A 10 17.34 11.26 -3.77
N VAL A 11 18.14 10.20 -3.82
CA VAL A 11 17.86 9.01 -4.65
C VAL A 11 16.60 8.29 -4.17
N PHE A 12 16.47 8.09 -2.85
CA PHE A 12 15.28 7.43 -2.28
C PHE A 12 14.02 8.29 -2.43
N GLN A 13 14.12 9.61 -2.26
CA GLN A 13 12.99 10.52 -2.52
C GLN A 13 12.52 10.44 -3.98
N ILE A 14 13.44 10.35 -4.94
CA ILE A 14 13.10 10.17 -6.35
C ILE A 14 12.39 8.82 -6.59
N PHE A 15 12.88 7.71 -6.02
CA PHE A 15 12.20 6.42 -6.17
C PHE A 15 10.78 6.43 -5.57
N ILE A 16 10.58 7.09 -4.43
CA ILE A 16 9.25 7.25 -3.83
C ILE A 16 8.37 8.18 -4.67
N ALA A 17 8.92 9.25 -5.25
CA ALA A 17 8.21 10.11 -6.20
C ALA A 17 7.71 9.32 -7.42
N LEU A 18 8.57 8.45 -7.99
CA LEU A 18 8.26 7.65 -9.17
C LEU A 18 7.24 6.54 -8.88
N THR A 19 7.23 6.00 -7.66
CA THR A 19 6.27 4.96 -7.25
C THR A 19 4.92 5.52 -6.79
N CYS A 20 4.86 6.79 -6.39
CA CYS A 20 3.61 7.48 -6.04
C CYS A 20 2.52 7.36 -7.12
N PRO A 21 2.75 7.72 -8.40
CA PRO A 21 1.73 7.58 -9.43
C PRO A 21 1.33 6.12 -9.67
N ALA A 22 2.27 5.17 -9.59
CA ALA A 22 1.96 3.75 -9.72
C ALA A 22 1.03 3.27 -8.58
N ARG A 23 1.24 3.75 -7.35
CA ARG A 23 0.39 3.42 -6.20
C ARG A 23 -0.99 4.06 -6.29
N LEU A 24 -1.10 5.30 -6.78
CA LEU A 24 -2.39 5.94 -7.05
C LEU A 24 -3.16 5.23 -8.17
N LEU A 25 -2.46 4.81 -9.22
CA LEU A 25 -3.05 4.01 -10.29
C LEU A 25 -3.55 2.66 -9.75
N LEU A 26 -2.76 1.99 -8.90
CA LEU A 26 -3.11 0.72 -8.27
C LEU A 26 -4.46 0.81 -7.54
N ILE A 27 -4.63 1.81 -6.67
CA ILE A 27 -5.85 1.98 -5.87
C ILE A 27 -7.05 2.37 -6.75
N SER A 28 -6.85 3.18 -7.79
CA SER A 28 -7.90 3.55 -8.74
C SER A 28 -8.36 2.33 -9.55
N VAL A 29 -7.42 1.59 -10.13
CA VAL A 29 -7.73 0.36 -10.88
C VAL A 29 -8.43 -0.65 -9.96
N TRP A 30 -7.95 -0.84 -8.74
CA TRP A 30 -8.59 -1.73 -7.78
C TRP A 30 -10.04 -1.34 -7.47
N TYR A 31 -10.30 -0.03 -7.30
CA TYR A 31 -11.65 0.49 -7.11
C TYR A 31 -12.56 0.14 -8.30
N TYR A 32 -12.11 0.41 -9.53
CA TYR A 32 -12.87 0.09 -10.73
C TYR A 32 -13.13 -1.41 -10.88
N LEU A 33 -12.13 -2.26 -10.63
CA LEU A 33 -12.31 -3.72 -10.66
C LEU A 33 -13.37 -4.19 -9.65
N CYS A 34 -13.36 -3.62 -8.45
CA CYS A 34 -14.34 -3.97 -7.44
C CYS A 34 -15.75 -3.54 -7.83
N VAL A 35 -15.93 -2.38 -8.48
CA VAL A 35 -17.26 -1.85 -8.81
C VAL A 35 -17.82 -2.47 -10.10
N SER A 36 -16.97 -2.72 -11.10
CA SER A 36 -17.37 -3.27 -12.40
C SER A 36 -17.48 -4.79 -12.44
N SER A 37 -16.99 -5.49 -11.41
CA SER A 37 -17.03 -6.95 -11.34
C SER A 37 -18.46 -7.49 -11.19
N PRO A 38 -18.83 -8.57 -11.92
CA PRO A 38 -20.09 -9.29 -11.70
C PRO A 38 -20.27 -9.78 -10.26
N ALA A 39 -19.18 -10.06 -9.54
CA ALA A 39 -19.20 -10.49 -8.14
C ALA A 39 -19.67 -9.39 -7.16
N SER A 40 -19.82 -8.15 -7.64
CA SER A 40 -20.29 -7.00 -6.85
C SER A 40 -21.76 -6.62 -7.09
N VAL A 41 -22.45 -7.28 -8.02
CA VAL A 41 -23.89 -7.05 -8.27
C VAL A 41 -24.67 -7.25 -6.96
N GLY A 42 -25.46 -6.24 -6.56
CA GLY A 42 -26.25 -6.24 -5.32
C GLY A 42 -25.47 -5.90 -4.03
N LYS A 43 -24.16 -5.62 -4.09
CA LYS A 43 -23.34 -5.21 -2.93
C LYS A 43 -23.13 -3.71 -2.88
N SER A 44 -23.07 -3.14 -1.68
CA SER A 44 -22.80 -1.70 -1.51
C SER A 44 -21.36 -1.30 -1.90
N ASN A 45 -21.23 -0.17 -2.60
CA ASN A 45 -19.96 0.43 -3.04
C ASN A 45 -19.16 1.13 -1.92
N LYS A 46 -19.66 1.14 -0.67
CA LYS A 46 -18.98 1.78 0.47
C LYS A 46 -17.60 1.17 0.76
N THR A 47 -17.44 -0.14 0.65
CA THR A 47 -16.17 -0.84 0.92
C THR A 47 -15.04 -0.49 -0.05
N PRO A 48 -15.21 -0.57 -1.39
CA PRO A 48 -14.17 -0.17 -2.33
C PRO A 48 -13.89 1.33 -2.27
N LEU A 49 -14.90 2.18 -2.01
CA LEU A 49 -14.68 3.61 -1.80
C LEU A 49 -13.82 3.88 -0.54
N ALA A 50 -14.10 3.18 0.56
CA ALA A 50 -13.29 3.28 1.77
C ALA A 50 -11.84 2.81 1.53
N LEU A 51 -11.66 1.72 0.75
CA LEU A 51 -10.33 1.25 0.34
C LEU A 51 -9.58 2.33 -0.46
N PHE A 52 -10.24 2.96 -1.42
CA PHE A 52 -9.65 4.05 -2.21
C PHE A 52 -9.25 5.24 -1.32
N ALA A 53 -10.15 5.69 -0.44
CA ALA A 53 -9.88 6.81 0.46
C ALA A 53 -8.72 6.53 1.44
N ILE A 54 -8.71 5.33 2.04
CA ILE A 54 -7.64 4.92 2.97
C ILE A 54 -6.33 4.70 2.23
N GLY A 55 -6.36 4.13 1.02
CA GLY A 55 -5.18 3.96 0.17
C GLY A 55 -4.58 5.29 -0.29
N PHE A 56 -5.42 6.28 -0.59
CA PHE A 56 -4.98 7.64 -0.88
C PHE A 56 -4.32 8.28 0.33
N LEU A 57 -4.97 8.21 1.50
CA LEU A 57 -4.44 8.78 2.74
C LEU A 57 -3.12 8.11 3.16
N ARG A 58 -3.01 6.79 3.01
CA ARG A 58 -1.75 6.04 3.16
C ARG A 58 -0.66 6.54 2.21
N THR A 59 -0.99 6.86 0.96
CA THR A 59 -0.01 7.36 -0.01
C THR A 59 0.48 8.76 0.37
N VAL A 60 -0.40 9.62 0.85
CA VAL A 60 -0.05 10.95 1.35
C VAL A 60 0.84 10.88 2.59
N THR A 61 0.47 10.06 3.59
CA THR A 61 1.29 9.89 4.80
C THR A 61 2.63 9.22 4.50
N CYS A 62 2.68 8.30 3.52
CA CYS A 62 3.91 7.70 3.00
C CYS A 62 4.85 8.75 2.37
N GLY A 63 4.31 9.68 1.59
CA GLY A 63 5.10 10.83 1.11
C GLY A 63 5.56 11.72 2.27
N GLY A 64 4.65 12.04 3.19
CA GLY A 64 4.91 12.92 4.32
C GLY A 64 6.15 12.51 5.13
N TRP A 65 6.25 11.25 5.54
CA TRP A 65 7.38 10.79 6.36
C TRP A 65 8.69 10.61 5.57
N VAL A 66 8.63 10.36 4.26
CA VAL A 66 9.83 10.25 3.41
C VAL A 66 10.42 11.63 3.07
N TYR A 67 9.57 12.64 2.84
CA TYR A 67 10.01 13.98 2.49
C TYR A 67 10.37 14.82 3.72
N VAL A 68 9.62 14.69 4.82
CA VAL A 68 9.97 15.28 6.13
C VAL A 68 10.93 14.34 6.83
N THR A 69 12.22 14.62 6.72
CA THR A 69 13.21 13.73 7.33
C THR A 69 13.35 13.94 8.82
N SER A 70 13.74 12.88 9.54
CA SER A 70 14.05 12.91 10.97
C SER A 70 15.22 13.84 11.37
N THR A 71 15.84 14.53 10.41
CA THR A 71 16.84 15.58 10.63
C THR A 71 16.22 16.98 10.56
N ASP A 72 15.13 17.14 9.80
CA ASP A 72 14.43 18.42 9.65
C ASP A 72 13.43 18.63 10.80
N ASP A 73 12.56 17.65 11.04
CA ASP A 73 11.62 17.64 12.17
C ASP A 73 11.31 16.19 12.57
N HIS A 74 11.78 15.82 13.77
CA HIS A 74 11.64 14.46 14.26
C HIS A 74 10.20 14.12 14.69
N ASP A 75 9.48 15.10 15.21
CA ASP A 75 8.14 14.88 15.76
C ASP A 75 7.15 14.69 14.62
N ILE A 76 7.23 15.51 13.57
CA ILE A 76 6.39 15.37 12.37
C ILE A 76 6.72 14.06 11.64
N HIS A 77 8.00 13.71 11.53
CA HIS A 77 8.42 12.44 10.92
C HIS A 77 7.76 11.24 11.60
N ASP A 78 7.83 11.16 12.93
CA ASP A 78 7.27 10.04 13.69
C ASP A 78 5.74 10.01 13.61
N ILE A 79 5.08 11.18 13.67
CA ILE A 79 3.62 11.28 13.50
C ILE A 79 3.18 10.77 12.13
N MET A 80 3.89 11.15 11.06
CA MET A 80 3.58 10.71 9.70
C MET A 80 3.85 9.22 9.52
N MET A 81 4.94 8.68 10.10
CA MET A 81 5.26 7.25 10.09
C MET A 81 4.19 6.43 10.83
N ILE A 82 3.77 6.86 12.02
CA ILE A 82 2.71 6.20 12.80
C ILE A 82 1.38 6.26 12.05
N SER A 83 1.04 7.44 11.49
CA SER A 83 -0.17 7.61 10.69
C SER A 83 -0.17 6.66 9.49
N TYR A 84 0.96 6.54 8.79
CA TYR A 84 1.14 5.58 7.71
C TYR A 84 0.90 4.13 8.15
N MET A 85 1.47 3.69 9.28
CA MET A 85 1.23 2.34 9.81
C MET A 85 -0.24 2.11 10.17
N ILE A 86 -0.88 3.10 10.81
CA ILE A 86 -2.30 3.04 11.19
C ILE A 86 -3.20 2.93 9.96
N PHE A 87 -2.91 3.64 8.86
CA PHE A 87 -3.70 3.53 7.62
C PHE A 87 -3.36 2.29 6.80
N THR A 88 -2.16 1.74 6.94
CA THR A 88 -1.74 0.52 6.23
C THR A 88 -2.53 -0.71 6.67
N LEU A 89 -2.83 -0.83 7.96
CA LEU A 89 -3.60 -1.94 8.50
C LEU A 89 -5.03 -2.05 7.92
N PRO A 90 -5.89 -1.02 7.98
CA PRO A 90 -7.21 -1.08 7.38
C PRO A 90 -7.14 -1.20 5.86
N TYR A 91 -6.13 -0.62 5.19
CA TYR A 91 -5.91 -0.83 3.75
C TYR A 91 -5.68 -2.31 3.42
N MET A 92 -4.75 -2.99 4.10
CA MET A 92 -4.45 -4.41 3.86
C MET A 92 -5.67 -5.31 4.14
N ILE A 93 -6.41 -5.04 5.22
CA ILE A 93 -7.63 -5.80 5.57
C ILE A 93 -8.72 -5.60 4.51
N LEU A 94 -8.97 -4.35 4.09
CA LEU A 94 -9.98 -4.05 3.07
C LEU A 94 -9.61 -4.66 1.71
N MET A 95 -8.33 -4.65 1.36
CA MET A 95 -7.83 -5.24 0.11
C MET A 95 -8.00 -6.76 0.13
N ILE A 96 -7.67 -7.46 1.24
CA ILE A 96 -7.93 -8.89 1.41
C ILE A 96 -9.43 -9.20 1.34
N LYS A 97 -10.27 -8.38 2.00
CA LYS A 97 -11.73 -8.59 2.04
C LYS A 97 -12.36 -8.42 0.65
N THR A 98 -11.96 -7.39 -0.08
CA THR A 98 -12.45 -7.14 -1.44
C THR A 98 -11.89 -8.17 -2.43
N GLY A 99 -10.61 -8.54 -2.30
CA GLY A 99 -9.96 -9.60 -3.07
C GLY A 99 -10.56 -10.99 -2.87
N SER A 100 -11.20 -11.26 -1.74
CA SER A 100 -11.83 -12.57 -1.47
C SER A 100 -13.31 -12.65 -1.88
N SER A 101 -13.96 -11.53 -2.24
CA SER A 101 -15.42 -11.50 -2.41
C SER A 101 -15.90 -10.72 -3.63
N ARG A 102 -15.07 -9.84 -4.19
CA ARG A 102 -15.50 -8.84 -5.18
C ARG A 102 -14.66 -8.83 -6.46
N THR A 103 -13.45 -9.37 -6.46
CA THR A 103 -12.62 -9.36 -7.67
C THR A 103 -13.10 -10.40 -8.68
N LEU A 104 -12.85 -10.11 -9.97
CA LEU A 104 -13.19 -11.00 -11.08
C LEU A 104 -12.45 -12.34 -10.96
N THR A 105 -11.20 -12.33 -10.51
CA THR A 105 -10.39 -13.53 -10.26
C THR A 105 -11.07 -14.51 -9.33
N ASN A 106 -11.77 -14.03 -8.29
CA ASN A 106 -12.49 -14.91 -7.38
C ASN A 106 -13.70 -15.59 -8.04
N TYR A 107 -14.29 -14.96 -9.05
CA TYR A 107 -15.40 -15.50 -9.82
C TYR A 107 -14.92 -16.48 -10.91
N THR A 108 -13.86 -16.14 -11.64
CA THR A 108 -13.37 -16.92 -12.78
C THR A 108 -12.35 -18.01 -12.40
N ALA A 109 -11.49 -17.74 -11.41
CA ALA A 109 -10.36 -18.61 -11.02
C ALA A 109 -10.21 -18.68 -9.48
N PRO A 110 -11.16 -19.34 -8.77
CA PRO A 110 -11.22 -19.32 -7.31
C PRO A 110 -10.00 -19.95 -6.61
N ALA A 111 -9.32 -20.91 -7.25
CA ALA A 111 -8.10 -21.51 -6.69
C ALA A 111 -6.93 -20.50 -6.64
N GLU A 112 -6.73 -19.72 -7.70
CA GLU A 112 -5.69 -18.68 -7.76
C GLU A 112 -6.01 -17.53 -6.80
N ALA A 113 -7.28 -17.10 -6.74
CA ALA A 113 -7.72 -16.06 -5.82
C ALA A 113 -7.48 -16.46 -4.34
N ARG A 114 -7.70 -17.73 -3.99
CA ARG A 114 -7.40 -18.24 -2.63
C ARG A 114 -5.91 -18.23 -2.33
N LEU A 115 -5.07 -18.63 -3.28
CA LEU A 115 -3.61 -18.60 -3.12
C LEU A 115 -3.09 -17.17 -2.96
N ALA A 116 -3.55 -16.23 -3.80
CA ALA A 116 -3.20 -14.81 -3.71
C ALA A 116 -3.62 -14.22 -2.36
N ASN A 117 -4.86 -14.49 -1.91
CA ASN A 117 -5.33 -14.03 -0.60
C ASN A 117 -4.59 -14.68 0.57
N LYS A 118 -4.18 -15.96 0.46
CA LYS A 118 -3.33 -16.61 1.48
C LYS A 118 -1.97 -15.89 1.60
N ARG A 119 -1.34 -15.58 0.47
CA ARG A 119 -0.08 -14.80 0.44
C ARG A 119 -0.27 -13.40 1.04
N ARG A 120 -1.34 -12.70 0.68
CA ARG A 120 -1.67 -11.37 1.25
C ARG A 120 -1.84 -11.44 2.78
N LYS A 121 -2.51 -12.47 3.30
CA LYS A 121 -2.66 -12.69 4.75
C LYS A 121 -1.31 -12.95 5.43
N ILE A 122 -0.43 -13.75 4.81
CA ILE A 122 0.91 -14.01 5.36
C ILE A 122 1.72 -12.71 5.41
N VAL A 123 1.75 -11.93 4.32
CA VAL A 123 2.49 -10.65 4.29
C VAL A 123 1.90 -9.65 5.28
N CYS A 124 0.57 -9.56 5.39
CA CYS A 124 -0.10 -8.73 6.39
C CYS A 124 0.27 -9.15 7.83
N ALA A 125 0.35 -10.45 8.10
CA ALA A 125 0.74 -10.98 9.40
C ALA A 125 2.23 -10.71 9.69
N LEU A 126 3.11 -10.80 8.69
CA LEU A 126 4.52 -10.44 8.82
C LEU A 126 4.68 -8.95 9.10
N PHE A 127 4.00 -8.08 8.34
CA PHE A 127 3.99 -6.63 8.54
C PHE A 127 3.57 -6.28 9.97
N PHE A 128 2.43 -6.80 10.43
CA PHE A 128 1.96 -6.54 11.79
C PHE A 128 2.87 -7.19 12.85
N GLY A 129 3.39 -8.39 12.59
CA GLY A 129 4.32 -9.08 13.48
C GLY A 129 5.66 -8.35 13.65
N SER A 130 6.09 -7.56 12.66
CA SER A 130 7.28 -6.70 12.77
C SER A 130 7.05 -5.39 13.54
N ILE A 131 5.80 -4.97 13.78
CA ILE A 131 5.53 -3.72 14.51
C ILE A 131 5.93 -3.81 16.00
N PRO A 132 5.51 -4.82 16.80
CA PRO A 132 5.91 -4.91 18.21
C PRO A 132 7.42 -4.88 18.45
N PRO A 133 8.27 -5.68 17.76
CA PRO A 133 9.71 -5.60 17.96
C PRO A 133 10.27 -4.24 17.51
N MET A 134 9.75 -3.64 16.44
CA MET A 134 10.16 -2.29 16.03
C MET A 134 9.90 -1.26 17.12
N VAL A 135 8.71 -1.25 17.73
CA VAL A 135 8.36 -0.32 18.82
C VAL A 135 9.24 -0.56 20.05
N TYR A 136 9.51 -1.82 20.39
CA TYR A 136 10.42 -2.16 21.49
C TYR A 136 11.83 -1.60 21.28
N PHE A 137 12.41 -1.77 20.08
CA PHE A 137 13.73 -1.25 19.77
C PHE A 137 13.74 0.27 19.64
N PHE A 138 12.65 0.89 19.17
CA PHE A 138 12.49 2.35 19.17
C PHE A 138 12.58 2.93 20.58
N ILE A 139 11.84 2.36 21.54
CA ILE A 139 11.89 2.79 22.95
C ILE A 139 13.27 2.52 23.56
N SER A 140 13.88 1.38 23.25
CA SER A 140 15.23 1.04 23.73
C SER A 140 16.29 2.01 23.22
N HIS A 141 16.16 2.49 22.00
CA HIS A 141 17.04 3.49 21.43
C HIS A 141 16.79 4.89 22.02
N LYS A 142 15.52 5.33 22.09
CA LYS A 142 15.15 6.68 22.52
C LYS A 142 15.31 6.92 24.02
N VAL A 143 14.85 5.98 24.84
CA VAL A 143 14.81 6.12 26.31
C VAL A 143 16.06 5.54 26.94
N HIS A 144 16.40 4.29 26.59
CA HIS A 144 17.46 3.55 27.25
C HIS A 144 18.85 3.77 26.63
N LYS A 145 18.92 4.44 25.46
CA LYS A 145 20.16 4.79 24.74
C LYS A 145 21.13 3.60 24.59
N VAL A 146 20.57 2.40 24.39
CA VAL A 146 21.36 1.17 24.26
C VAL A 146 22.11 1.18 22.91
N PRO A 147 23.44 0.97 22.91
CA PRO A 147 24.21 0.89 21.66
C PRO A 147 23.73 -0.29 20.81
N GLY A 148 23.55 -0.06 19.50
CA GLY A 148 23.07 -1.07 18.55
C GLY A 148 21.55 -1.21 18.43
N ALA A 149 20.75 -0.67 19.36
CA ALA A 149 19.29 -0.69 19.26
C ALA A 149 18.77 0.04 18.00
N TYR A 150 19.51 1.05 17.54
CA TYR A 150 19.21 1.79 16.32
C TYR A 150 19.29 0.91 15.06
N THR A 151 20.34 0.11 14.93
CA THR A 151 20.54 -0.75 13.75
C THR A 151 19.42 -1.78 13.62
N THR A 152 19.01 -2.37 14.75
CA THR A 152 17.89 -3.32 14.77
C THR A 152 16.56 -2.64 14.47
N TYR A 153 16.32 -1.43 14.99
CA TYR A 153 15.15 -0.63 14.65
C TYR A 153 15.08 -0.32 13.14
N ALA A 154 16.18 0.17 12.57
CA ALA A 154 16.26 0.49 11.13
C ALA A 154 16.00 -0.75 10.27
N PHE A 155 16.50 -1.93 10.68
CA PHE A 155 16.22 -3.18 9.96
C PHE A 155 14.71 -3.49 9.89
N PHE A 156 13.97 -3.31 10.98
CA PHE A 156 12.52 -3.51 10.98
C PHE A 156 11.77 -2.45 10.16
N GLU A 157 12.25 -1.20 10.18
CA GLU A 157 11.69 -0.11 9.38
C GLU A 157 11.80 -0.42 7.86
N TRP A 158 12.97 -0.87 7.41
CA TRP A 158 13.18 -1.32 6.03
C TRP A 158 12.36 -2.59 5.71
N ALA A 159 12.25 -3.52 6.65
CA ALA A 159 11.42 -4.71 6.48
C ALA A 159 9.94 -4.37 6.29
N LEU A 160 9.40 -3.39 7.03
CA LEU A 160 8.03 -2.91 6.86
C LEU A 160 7.79 -2.35 5.46
N ILE A 161 8.73 -1.55 4.94
CA ILE A 161 8.64 -1.03 3.55
C ILE A 161 8.64 -2.19 2.55
N LEU A 162 9.51 -3.20 2.75
CA LEU A 162 9.58 -4.35 1.86
C LEU A 162 8.29 -5.17 1.89
N PHE A 163 7.74 -5.45 3.07
CA PHE A 163 6.46 -6.17 3.21
C PHE A 163 5.30 -5.38 2.59
N ASP A 164 5.32 -4.06 2.70
CA ASP A 164 4.32 -3.20 2.11
C ASP A 164 4.34 -3.22 0.57
N VAL A 165 5.53 -3.09 -0.03
CA VAL A 165 5.71 -3.23 -1.49
C VAL A 165 5.36 -4.64 -1.95
N LEU A 166 5.76 -5.67 -1.20
CA LEU A 166 5.41 -7.05 -1.48
C LEU A 166 3.90 -7.26 -1.46
N PHE A 167 3.19 -6.65 -0.51
CA PHE A 167 1.73 -6.72 -0.43
C PHE A 167 1.06 -6.08 -1.65
N ASP A 168 1.50 -4.88 -2.05
CA ASP A 168 0.98 -4.20 -3.24
C ASP A 168 1.29 -5.00 -4.52
N SER A 169 2.45 -5.66 -4.60
CA SER A 169 2.80 -6.52 -5.74
C SER A 169 1.84 -7.70 -5.93
N LEU A 170 1.23 -8.20 -4.86
CA LEU A 170 0.22 -9.26 -4.94
C LEU A 170 -1.08 -8.81 -5.60
N ALA A 171 -1.29 -7.52 -5.84
CA ALA A 171 -2.41 -7.04 -6.65
C ALA A 171 -2.24 -7.40 -8.14
N MET A 172 -1.02 -7.62 -8.62
CA MET A 172 -0.74 -8.00 -10.01
C MET A 172 -1.46 -9.28 -10.46
N THR A 173 -1.77 -10.19 -9.53
CA THR A 173 -2.52 -11.41 -9.87
C THR A 173 -3.95 -11.11 -10.32
N GLU A 174 -4.56 -10.03 -9.83
CA GLU A 174 -5.90 -9.62 -10.28
C GLU A 174 -5.84 -8.94 -11.64
N PHE A 175 -4.73 -8.26 -11.95
CA PHE A 175 -4.57 -7.51 -13.20
C PHE A 175 -4.41 -8.40 -14.43
N LYS A 176 -4.04 -9.68 -14.25
CA LYS A 176 -3.97 -10.65 -15.34
C LYS A 176 -5.32 -10.88 -16.05
N PHE A 177 -6.43 -10.61 -15.37
CA PHE A 177 -7.78 -10.81 -15.89
C PHE A 177 -8.41 -9.53 -16.44
N ILE A 178 -7.60 -8.47 -16.60
CA ILE A 178 -8.04 -7.19 -17.16
C ILE A 178 -7.63 -7.15 -18.62
N ASP A 179 -8.60 -6.82 -19.48
CA ASP A 179 -8.34 -6.44 -20.87
C ASP A 179 -8.69 -4.97 -21.05
N ILE A 180 -7.80 -4.20 -21.70
CA ILE A 180 -7.96 -2.76 -21.94
C ILE A 180 -8.08 -2.56 -23.44
N GLY A 181 -9.32 -2.40 -23.92
CA GLY A 181 -9.60 -2.09 -25.32
C GLY A 181 -9.71 -0.58 -25.56
N LEU A 182 -9.01 -0.06 -26.58
CA LEU A 182 -9.24 1.27 -27.14
C LEU A 182 -10.32 1.17 -28.23
N SER A 183 -11.46 1.81 -28.02
CA SER A 183 -12.50 1.94 -29.05
C SER A 183 -12.56 3.37 -29.56
N HIS A 184 -12.49 3.55 -30.88
CA HIS A 184 -12.66 4.86 -31.51
C HIS A 184 -14.15 5.18 -31.65
N SER A 185 -14.64 6.20 -30.94
CA SER A 185 -16.02 6.64 -31.06
C SER A 185 -16.23 7.38 -32.39
N LYS A 186 -16.94 6.75 -33.34
CA LYS A 186 -17.54 7.47 -34.48
C LYS A 186 -18.86 8.12 -34.03
N GLN A 187 -18.79 9.16 -33.21
CA GLN A 187 -19.95 10.05 -32.98
C GLN A 187 -19.65 11.41 -33.61
N GLY A 188 -20.08 11.58 -34.86
CA GLY A 188 -19.90 12.84 -35.59
C GLY A 188 -20.46 12.91 -37.01
N LEU A 189 -21.12 11.89 -37.56
CA LEU A 189 -21.76 11.97 -38.89
C LEU A 189 -23.16 11.36 -38.85
N VAL A 190 -24.12 12.15 -38.35
CA VAL A 190 -25.51 12.08 -38.84
C VAL A 190 -25.88 13.49 -39.26
N ARG A 191 -26.10 13.66 -40.57
CA ARG A 191 -27.08 14.52 -41.24
C ARG A 191 -26.87 14.37 -42.74
N ASP A 192 -27.70 13.55 -43.36
CA ASP A 192 -28.76 13.99 -44.29
C ASP A 192 -29.75 12.84 -44.52
#